data_AF-A0AAW9I851-F1
#
_entry.id   AF-A0AAW9I851-F1
#
_cell.length_a   1.000
_cell.length_b   1.000
_cell.length_c   1.000
_cell.angle_alpha   90.00
_cell.angle_beta   90.00
_cell.angle_gamma   90.00
#
_symmetry.space_group_name_H-M   'P 1'
#
loop_
_entity.id
_entity.type
_entity.pdbx_description
1 polymer ?
#
loop_
_entity_poly.entity_id
_entity_poly.type
_entity_poly.pdbx_seq_one_letter_code
_entity_poly.pdbx_strand_id
1 'polypeptide(L)'
;HGAHYGQHPQLPMNALSCGADGVVQSTHKMLAAMTMGAMLHVQGGLLDRSLLRQRLAMVQSSSPSYPLMASLDLARRLLHTQGADAFTAGLAAVKAFRRGLAKLPRFGLLRPPQPRGHAAGTAAAAYTRQDPFKAVIYDRTRSLSGYALQRELEARGCVPEMSDELHVVLL
;
A
#
# COMPACT_ATOMS: atom_id res chain seq x y z
N HIS A 1 0.09 -3.42 -1.36
CA HIS A 1 1.10 -2.55 -2.01
C HIS A 1 1.98 -1.96 -0.92
N GLY A 2 3.31 -2.01 -1.02
CA GLY A 2 4.19 -1.70 0.12
C GLY A 2 5.44 -0.89 -0.22
N ALA A 3 5.44 -0.15 -1.33
CA ALA A 3 6.62 0.62 -1.75
C ALA A 3 6.95 1.80 -0.80
N HIS A 4 5.94 2.30 -0.08
CA HIS A 4 6.07 3.32 0.96
C HIS A 4 6.46 2.75 2.34
N TYR A 5 6.45 1.43 2.53
CA TYR A 5 6.79 0.83 3.82
C TYR A 5 8.24 1.13 4.20
N GLY A 6 8.48 1.29 5.50
CA GLY A 6 9.78 1.66 6.06
C GLY A 6 10.23 3.10 5.79
N GLN A 7 9.49 3.89 5.02
CA GLN A 7 9.88 5.27 4.68
C GLN A 7 9.51 6.28 5.78
N HIS A 8 8.63 5.93 6.71
CA HIS A 8 8.24 6.78 7.84
C HIS A 8 7.94 5.91 9.08
N PRO A 9 8.25 6.35 10.32
CA PRO A 9 8.09 5.52 11.54
C PRO A 9 6.67 4.99 11.79
N GLN A 10 5.65 5.72 11.33
CA GLN A 10 4.24 5.31 11.45
C GLN A 10 3.81 4.26 10.40
N LEU A 11 4.62 4.02 9.36
CA LEU A 11 4.33 3.04 8.32
C LEU A 11 4.82 1.64 8.71
N PRO A 12 4.21 0.57 8.15
CA PRO A 12 4.72 -0.79 8.28
C PRO A 12 6.20 -0.91 7.92
N MET A 13 6.89 -1.87 8.52
CA MET A 13 8.26 -2.20 8.14
C MET A 13 8.26 -2.77 6.71
N ASN A 14 9.28 -2.42 5.92
CA ASN A 14 9.43 -2.98 4.58
C ASN A 14 9.98 -4.42 4.65
N ALA A 15 9.71 -5.22 3.62
CA ALA A 15 10.10 -6.63 3.59
C ALA A 15 11.64 -6.85 3.60
N LEU A 16 12.43 -5.93 3.03
CA LEU A 16 13.90 -6.03 3.07
C LEU A 16 14.41 -5.94 4.52
N SER A 17 13.90 -4.99 5.30
CA SER A 17 14.23 -4.86 6.73
C SER A 17 13.74 -6.06 7.56
N CYS A 18 12.74 -6.80 7.08
CA CYS A 18 12.31 -8.07 7.67
C CYS A 18 13.13 -9.28 7.21
N GLY A 19 14.19 -9.10 6.42
CA GLY A 19 15.10 -10.17 5.98
C GLY A 19 14.76 -10.82 4.64
N ALA A 20 13.84 -10.26 3.85
CA ALA A 20 13.61 -10.78 2.50
C ALA A 20 14.77 -10.41 1.56
N ASP A 21 15.28 -11.38 0.80
CA ASP A 21 16.40 -11.17 -0.15
C ASP A 21 15.95 -10.60 -1.50
N GLY A 22 14.68 -10.78 -1.86
CA GLY A 22 14.07 -10.26 -3.09
C GLY A 22 12.71 -9.64 -2.82
N VAL A 23 12.51 -8.39 -3.23
CA VAL A 23 11.24 -7.68 -3.05
C VAL A 23 10.86 -6.96 -4.33
N VAL A 24 9.74 -7.35 -4.92
CA VAL A 24 9.15 -6.66 -6.07
C VAL A 24 8.15 -5.61 -5.58
N GLN A 25 8.31 -4.37 -6.05
CA GLN A 25 7.42 -3.27 -5.72
C GLN A 25 6.87 -2.65 -7.01
N SER A 26 5.54 -2.62 -7.14
CA SER A 26 4.90 -1.73 -8.11
C SER A 26 5.04 -0.29 -7.62
N THR A 27 6.14 0.37 -7.97
CA THR A 27 6.49 1.73 -7.54
C THR A 27 5.35 2.70 -7.85
N HIS A 28 4.73 2.58 -9.02
CA HIS A 28 3.62 3.44 -9.46
C HIS A 28 2.33 3.37 -8.62
N LYS A 29 2.21 2.40 -7.70
CA LYS A 29 1.00 2.26 -6.87
C LYS A 29 1.02 3.12 -5.62
N MET A 30 2.19 3.29 -5.01
CA MET A 30 2.34 3.96 -3.71
C MET A 30 3.43 5.03 -3.70
N LEU A 31 4.14 5.22 -4.82
CA LEU A 31 5.18 6.24 -4.99
C LEU A 31 4.96 6.99 -6.31
N ALA A 32 5.59 8.14 -6.45
CA ALA A 32 5.46 9.04 -7.59
C ALA A 32 6.20 8.53 -8.84
N ALA A 33 5.81 7.36 -9.35
CA ALA A 33 6.28 6.80 -10.62
C ALA A 33 5.13 6.60 -11.60
N MET A 34 5.43 6.64 -12.90
CA MET A 34 4.42 6.43 -13.95
C MET A 34 3.93 4.98 -13.97
N THR A 35 2.67 4.76 -14.36
CA THR A 35 2.07 3.43 -14.55
C THR A 35 2.99 2.52 -15.37
N MET A 36 3.03 1.23 -15.00
CA MET A 36 4.00 0.21 -15.43
C MET A 36 5.38 0.30 -14.76
N GLY A 37 5.70 1.37 -14.02
CA GLY A 37 6.93 1.49 -13.24
C GLY A 37 6.94 0.54 -12.04
N ALA A 38 7.94 -0.35 -11.98
CA ALA A 38 8.18 -1.26 -10.86
C ALA A 38 9.68 -1.42 -10.61
N MET A 39 10.05 -1.75 -9.36
CA MET A 39 11.42 -2.04 -8.95
C MET A 39 11.51 -3.43 -8.34
N LEU A 40 12.62 -4.12 -8.64
CA LEU A 40 13.05 -5.31 -7.92
C LEU A 40 14.23 -4.92 -7.04
N HIS A 41 14.07 -5.07 -5.73
CA HIS A 41 15.13 -4.86 -4.74
C HIS A 41 15.74 -6.20 -4.35
N VAL A 42 17.07 -6.25 -4.27
CA VAL A 42 17.83 -7.47 -4.00
C VAL A 42 18.89 -7.24 -2.94
N GLN A 43 18.83 -7.99 -1.85
CA GLN A 43 19.83 -8.03 -0.78
C GLN A 43 20.22 -9.48 -0.46
N GLY A 44 21.15 -9.66 0.47
CA GLY A 44 21.56 -10.98 0.92
C GLY A 44 22.19 -11.85 -0.18
N GLY A 45 22.09 -13.17 0.01
CA GLY A 45 22.80 -14.18 -0.78
C GLY A 45 21.93 -15.36 -1.26
N LEU A 46 20.64 -15.40 -0.92
CA LEU A 46 19.74 -16.47 -1.36
C LEU A 46 19.43 -16.40 -2.87
N LEU A 47 19.58 -15.23 -3.49
CA LEU A 47 19.34 -15.02 -4.91
C LEU A 47 20.64 -14.99 -5.71
N ASP A 48 20.79 -15.93 -6.65
CA ASP A 48 21.82 -15.86 -7.68
C ASP A 48 21.55 -14.67 -8.62
N ARG A 49 22.38 -13.64 -8.48
CA ARG A 49 22.27 -12.39 -9.24
C ARG A 49 22.53 -12.57 -10.74
N SER A 50 23.36 -13.53 -11.12
CA SER A 50 23.67 -13.84 -12.51
C SER A 50 22.46 -14.48 -13.19
N LEU A 51 21.89 -15.50 -12.54
CA LEU A 51 20.66 -16.14 -13.01
C LEU A 51 19.51 -15.13 -13.06
N LEU A 52 19.34 -14.31 -12.02
CA LEU A 52 18.30 -13.28 -11.97
C LEU A 52 18.40 -12.31 -13.15
N ARG A 53 19.59 -11.81 -13.47
CA ARG A 53 19.81 -10.92 -14.62
C ARG A 53 19.43 -11.60 -15.94
N GLN A 54 19.79 -12.87 -16.10
CA GLN A 54 19.38 -13.65 -17.28
C GLN A 54 17.86 -13.80 -17.36
N ARG A 55 17.17 -14.03 -16.23
CA ARG A 55 15.70 -14.13 -16.20
C ARG A 55 15.01 -12.80 -16.51
N LEU A 56 15.53 -11.69 -15.98
CA LEU A 56 15.01 -10.36 -16.26
C LEU A 56 15.10 -10.01 -17.75
N ALA A 57 16.21 -10.36 -18.40
CA ALA A 57 16.40 -10.13 -19.84
C ALA A 57 15.38 -10.86 -20.73
N MET A 58 14.75 -11.93 -20.25
CA MET A 58 13.71 -12.64 -21.01
C MET A 58 12.32 -11.99 -20.94
N VAL A 59 12.05 -11.19 -19.91
CA VAL A 59 10.73 -10.58 -19.67
C VAL A 59 10.72 -9.06 -19.91
N GLN A 60 11.88 -8.44 -19.94
CA GLN A 60 12.02 -7.00 -20.19
C GLN A 60 12.18 -6.74 -21.68
N SER A 61 11.66 -5.59 -22.13
CA SER A 61 11.91 -5.09 -23.48
C SER A 61 13.41 -4.77 -23.66
N SER A 62 13.96 -5.11 -24.83
CA SER A 62 15.29 -4.64 -25.25
C SER A 62 15.33 -3.13 -25.52
N SER A 63 14.16 -2.50 -25.67
CA SER A 63 13.94 -1.06 -25.82
C SER A 63 13.05 -0.55 -24.69
N PRO A 64 13.58 -0.34 -23.48
CA PRO A 64 12.79 0.15 -22.36
C PRO A 64 12.34 1.60 -22.57
N SER A 65 11.21 1.98 -21.99
CA SER A 65 10.73 3.37 -22.01
C SER A 65 11.57 4.25 -21.08
N TYR A 66 12.38 5.14 -21.66
CA TYR A 66 13.19 6.09 -20.91
C TYR A 66 12.38 7.01 -19.99
N PRO A 67 11.19 7.53 -20.38
CA PRO A 67 10.32 8.25 -19.45
C PRO A 67 9.91 7.42 -18.22
N LEU A 68 9.60 6.13 -18.39
CA LEU A 68 9.29 5.26 -17.25
C LEU A 68 10.51 5.10 -16.34
N MET A 69 11.69 4.85 -16.91
CA MET A 69 12.94 4.76 -16.15
C MET A 69 13.27 6.05 -15.41
N ALA A 70 13.10 7.21 -16.04
CA ALA A 70 13.28 8.51 -15.40
C ALA A 70 12.29 8.73 -14.25
N SER A 71 11.02 8.33 -14.42
CA SER A 71 10.03 8.43 -13.33
C SER A 71 10.40 7.57 -12.11
N LEU A 72 10.99 6.40 -12.35
CA LEU A 72 11.48 5.51 -11.29
C LEU A 72 12.66 6.15 -10.54
N ASP A 73 13.61 6.76 -11.26
CA ASP A 73 14.74 7.45 -10.63
C ASP A 73 14.29 8.70 -9.86
N LEU A 74 13.33 9.47 -10.38
CA LEU A 74 12.73 10.60 -9.68
C LEU A 74 12.00 10.17 -8.40
N ALA A 75 11.25 9.07 -8.44
CA ALA A 75 10.61 8.52 -7.24
C ALA A 75 11.64 8.10 -6.17
N ARG A 76 12.74 7.45 -6.59
CA ARG A 76 13.87 7.11 -5.70
C ARG A 76 14.51 8.37 -5.11
N ARG A 77 14.77 9.38 -5.94
CA ARG A 77 15.36 10.65 -5.51
C ARG A 77 14.48 11.35 -4.48
N LEU A 78 13.16 11.46 -4.74
CA LEU A 78 12.19 12.06 -3.82
C LEU A 78 12.31 11.44 -2.42
N LEU A 79 12.27 10.10 -2.34
CA LEU A 79 12.40 9.37 -1.07
C LEU A 79 13.76 9.60 -0.41
N HIS A 80 14.84 9.60 -1.17
CA HIS A 80 16.17 9.84 -0.62
C HIS A 80 16.30 11.26 -0.05
N THR A 81 15.75 12.26 -0.74
CA THR A 81 15.90 13.67 -0.35
C THR A 81 14.93 14.12 0.75
N GLN A 82 13.70 13.60 0.75
CA GLN A 82 12.67 14.01 1.72
C GLN A 82 12.54 13.02 2.88
N GLY A 83 12.95 11.75 2.69
CA GLY A 83 12.82 10.71 3.69
C GLY A 83 11.38 10.59 4.22
N ALA A 84 11.25 10.64 5.54
CA ALA A 84 9.98 10.54 6.25
C ALA A 84 9.00 11.68 5.87
N ASP A 85 9.51 12.87 5.58
CA ASP A 85 8.67 14.05 5.33
C ASP A 85 7.80 13.91 4.07
N ALA A 86 8.21 13.06 3.12
CA ALA A 86 7.42 12.71 1.93
C ALA A 86 6.02 12.15 2.27
N PHE A 87 5.84 11.58 3.47
CA PHE A 87 4.59 10.93 3.90
C PHE A 87 3.86 11.68 5.03
N THR A 88 4.51 12.65 5.67
CA THR A 88 3.98 13.33 6.87
C THR A 88 2.63 14.00 6.61
N ALA A 89 2.50 14.74 5.52
CA ALA A 89 1.26 15.42 5.15
C ALA A 89 0.13 14.42 4.82
N GLY A 90 0.43 13.35 4.07
CA GLY A 90 -0.53 12.30 3.76
C GLY A 90 -1.04 11.58 5.02
N LEU A 91 -0.14 11.27 5.96
CA LEU A 91 -0.50 10.67 7.24
C LEU A 91 -1.37 11.62 8.09
N ALA A 92 -1.14 12.93 8.03
CA ALA A 92 -2.01 13.92 8.68
C ALA A 92 -3.41 13.95 8.05
N ALA A 93 -3.50 13.88 6.72
CA ALA A 93 -4.77 13.80 5.99
C ALA A 93 -5.56 12.53 6.36
N VAL A 94 -4.92 11.37 6.39
CA VAL A 94 -5.54 10.10 6.85
C VAL A 94 -6.06 10.23 8.28
N LYS A 95 -5.30 10.84 9.20
CA LYS A 95 -5.76 11.07 10.58
C LYS A 95 -6.99 11.97 10.61
N ALA A 96 -7.02 13.03 9.80
CA ALA A 96 -8.18 13.92 9.70
C ALA A 96 -9.41 13.20 9.14
N PHE A 97 -9.24 12.43 8.06
CA PHE A 97 -10.28 11.57 7.49
C PHE A 97 -10.87 10.62 8.53
N ARG A 98 -10.02 9.89 9.26
CA ARG A 98 -10.47 8.95 10.31
C ARG A 98 -11.24 9.64 11.44
N ARG A 99 -10.84 10.87 11.84
CA ARG A 99 -11.59 11.67 12.82
C ARG A 99 -12.95 12.11 12.29
N GLY A 100 -13.03 12.50 11.02
CA GLY A 100 -14.30 12.83 10.37
C GLY A 100 -15.24 11.64 10.30
N LEU A 101 -14.74 10.50 9.82
CA LEU A 101 -15.50 9.25 9.72
C LEU A 101 -16.02 8.77 11.09
N ALA A 102 -15.23 8.93 12.16
CA ALA A 102 -15.65 8.57 13.51
C ALA A 102 -16.87 9.36 14.02
N LYS A 103 -17.16 10.53 13.44
CA LYS A 103 -18.35 11.34 13.75
C LYS A 103 -19.60 10.88 12.99
N LEU A 104 -19.45 9.97 12.03
CA LEU A 104 -20.54 9.46 11.19
C LEU A 104 -20.98 8.09 11.72
N PRO A 105 -22.05 7.99 12.54
CA PRO A 105 -22.44 6.74 13.20
C PRO A 105 -22.89 5.65 12.21
N ARG A 106 -23.24 6.04 10.98
CA ARG A 106 -23.61 5.11 9.90
C ARG A 106 -22.43 4.33 9.35
N PHE A 107 -21.23 4.92 9.31
CA PHE A 107 -20.09 4.29 8.61
C PHE A 107 -19.08 3.71 9.59
N GLY A 108 -18.50 2.57 9.23
CA GLY A 108 -17.45 1.89 9.95
C GLY A 108 -16.11 2.00 9.23
N LEU A 109 -15.02 1.85 9.99
CA LEU A 109 -13.68 1.62 9.46
C LEU A 109 -13.27 0.22 9.90
N LEU A 110 -12.91 -0.64 8.94
CA LEU A 110 -12.37 -1.96 9.25
C LEU A 110 -11.07 -1.78 10.03
N ARG A 111 -10.93 -2.53 11.13
CA ARG A 111 -9.72 -2.56 11.95
C ARG A 111 -9.17 -3.98 11.95
N PRO A 112 -7.84 -4.16 11.97
CA PRO A 112 -7.26 -5.47 12.17
C PRO A 112 -7.76 -6.05 13.51
N PRO A 113 -8.02 -7.36 13.57
CA PRO A 113 -8.45 -8.00 14.81
C PRO A 113 -7.41 -7.75 15.90
N GLN A 114 -7.85 -7.23 17.04
CA GLN A 114 -6.98 -7.10 18.21
C GLN A 114 -6.74 -8.50 18.80
N PRO A 115 -5.50 -8.87 19.16
CA PRO A 115 -5.25 -10.13 19.84
C PRO A 115 -6.06 -10.17 21.14
N ARG A 116 -7.02 -11.10 21.22
CA ARG A 116 -7.84 -11.32 22.41
C ARG A 116 -7.14 -12.31 23.33
N GLY A 117 -6.50 -11.81 24.38
CA GLY A 117 -5.99 -12.61 25.50
C GLY A 117 -4.79 -13.52 25.19
N HIS A 118 -4.24 -14.12 26.25
CA HIS A 118 -3.02 -14.96 26.28
C HIS A 118 -3.17 -16.35 25.60
N ALA A 119 -4.11 -16.53 24.69
CA ALA A 119 -4.24 -17.78 23.93
C ALA A 119 -3.22 -17.80 22.78
N ALA A 120 -1.96 -18.07 23.14
CA ALA A 120 -0.89 -18.42 22.23
C ALA A 120 -1.14 -19.81 21.64
N GLY A 121 -2.04 -19.89 20.67
CA GLY A 121 -2.28 -21.07 19.85
C GLY A 121 -2.10 -20.70 18.38
N THR A 122 -0.86 -20.86 17.87
CA THR A 122 -0.39 -21.09 16.48
C THR A 122 -1.02 -20.40 15.25
N ALA A 123 -2.06 -19.58 15.39
CA ALA A 123 -2.71 -18.78 14.36
C ALA A 123 -2.88 -17.32 14.83
N ALA A 124 -1.90 -16.82 15.59
CA ALA A 124 -1.80 -15.40 15.91
C ALA A 124 -1.90 -14.61 14.60
N ALA A 125 -2.96 -13.80 14.49
CA ALA A 125 -3.49 -13.24 13.26
C ALA A 125 -2.41 -12.89 12.23
N ALA A 126 -2.45 -13.51 11.03
CA ALA A 126 -1.60 -13.13 9.90
C ALA A 126 -1.70 -11.63 9.53
N TYR A 127 -2.67 -10.91 10.11
CA TYR A 127 -2.99 -9.50 9.86
C TYR A 127 -3.00 -8.69 11.16
N THR A 128 -1.83 -8.41 11.73
CA THR A 128 -1.71 -7.58 12.96
C THR A 128 -1.58 -6.08 12.67
N ARG A 129 -1.27 -5.70 11.43
CA ARG A 129 -1.03 -4.30 11.04
C ARG A 129 -1.75 -3.95 9.75
N GLN A 130 -2.43 -2.81 9.74
CA GLN A 130 -3.08 -2.25 8.57
C GLN A 130 -2.28 -1.04 8.07
N ASP A 131 -2.13 -0.94 6.76
CA ASP A 131 -1.57 0.24 6.10
C ASP A 131 -2.44 1.47 6.41
N PRO A 132 -1.89 2.56 6.98
CA PRO A 132 -2.69 3.73 7.30
C PRO A 132 -3.38 4.35 6.08
N PHE A 133 -2.74 4.30 4.91
CA PHE A 133 -3.28 4.84 3.66
C PHE A 133 -4.41 4.01 3.07
N LYS A 134 -4.58 2.74 3.48
CA LYS A 134 -5.68 1.89 3.02
C LYS A 134 -6.85 1.97 4.00
N ALA A 135 -7.75 2.92 3.79
CA ALA A 135 -8.95 3.07 4.59
C ALA A 135 -10.08 2.22 4.02
N VAL A 136 -10.41 1.13 4.72
CA VAL A 136 -11.50 0.23 4.34
C VAL A 136 -12.76 0.61 5.12
N ILE A 137 -13.77 1.13 4.43
CA ILE A 137 -15.02 1.62 5.04
C ILE A 137 -16.21 0.74 4.66
N TYR A 138 -17.26 0.77 5.47
CA TYR A 138 -18.50 0.02 5.23
C TYR A 138 -19.70 0.72 5.87
N ASP A 139 -20.90 0.41 5.38
CA ASP A 139 -22.16 0.86 6.00
C ASP A 139 -22.54 -0.09 7.15
N ARG A 140 -22.60 0.45 8.37
CA ARG A 140 -22.96 -0.31 9.58
C ARG A 140 -24.42 -0.75 9.57
N THR A 141 -25.30 -0.01 8.91
CA THR A 141 -26.72 -0.36 8.82
C THR A 141 -26.98 -1.49 7.82
N ARG A 142 -25.97 -1.79 6.97
CA ARG A 142 -26.08 -2.71 5.83
C ARG A 142 -27.15 -2.29 4.80
N SER A 143 -27.59 -1.02 4.81
CA SER A 143 -28.52 -0.53 3.79
C SER A 143 -27.84 -0.28 2.44
N LEU A 144 -26.52 -0.08 2.43
CA LEU A 144 -25.70 -0.07 1.22
C LEU A 144 -24.74 -1.26 1.21
N SER A 145 -24.69 -1.97 0.08
CA SER A 145 -23.56 -2.85 -0.23
C SER A 145 -22.30 -2.03 -0.52
N GLY A 146 -21.12 -2.66 -0.47
CA GLY A 146 -19.87 -1.99 -0.85
C GLY A 146 -19.92 -1.45 -2.28
N TYR A 147 -20.43 -2.21 -3.24
CA TYR A 147 -20.67 -1.74 -4.61
C TYR A 147 -21.60 -0.52 -4.70
N ALA A 148 -22.67 -0.49 -3.90
CA ALA A 148 -23.58 0.66 -3.87
C ALA A 148 -22.91 1.89 -3.25
N LEU A 149 -22.16 1.70 -2.16
CA LEU A 149 -21.38 2.76 -1.51
C LEU A 149 -20.30 3.32 -2.45
N GLN A 150 -19.63 2.48 -3.24
CA GLN A 150 -18.68 2.92 -4.26
C GLN A 150 -19.35 3.86 -5.27
N ARG A 151 -20.51 3.48 -5.83
CA ARG A 151 -21.24 4.33 -6.79
C ARG A 151 -21.63 5.68 -6.19
N GLU A 152 -22.05 5.68 -4.93
CA GLU A 152 -22.38 6.92 -4.21
C GLU A 152 -21.14 7.82 -4.03
N LEU A 153 -19.97 7.25 -3.73
CA LEU A 153 -18.73 8.01 -3.62
C LEU A 153 -18.29 8.57 -4.98
N GLU A 154 -18.34 7.75 -6.03
CA GLU A 154 -17.96 8.14 -7.40
C GLU A 154 -18.85 9.27 -7.93
N ALA A 155 -20.16 9.20 -7.68
CA ALA A 155 -21.11 10.26 -8.02
C ALA A 155 -20.78 11.61 -7.34
N ARG A 156 -19.98 11.59 -6.26
CA ARG A 156 -19.51 12.76 -5.52
C ARG A 156 -18.03 13.08 -5.81
N GLY A 157 -17.43 12.46 -6.83
CA GLY A 157 -16.06 12.69 -7.26
C GLY A 157 -14.99 11.98 -6.42
N CYS A 158 -15.38 11.06 -5.52
CA CYS A 158 -14.46 10.24 -4.77
C CYS A 158 -14.41 8.85 -5.39
N VAL A 159 -13.31 8.51 -6.08
CA VAL A 159 -13.15 7.21 -6.75
C VAL A 159 -12.42 6.25 -5.82
N PRO A 160 -13.07 5.20 -5.29
CA PRO A 160 -12.40 4.19 -4.49
C PRO A 160 -11.46 3.32 -5.32
N GLU A 161 -10.51 2.66 -4.66
CA GLU A 161 -9.61 1.70 -5.30
C GLU A 161 -10.34 0.41 -5.70
N MET A 162 -11.20 -0.09 -4.80
CA MET A 162 -12.02 -1.29 -5.04
C MET A 162 -13.16 -1.39 -4.04
N SER A 163 -14.12 -2.27 -4.32
CA SER A 163 -15.19 -2.67 -3.39
C SER A 163 -15.50 -4.16 -3.48
N ASP A 164 -16.09 -4.67 -2.40
CA ASP A 164 -16.73 -5.97 -2.35
C ASP A 164 -18.20 -5.82 -1.94
N GLU A 165 -18.87 -6.91 -1.56
CA GLU A 165 -20.27 -6.88 -1.12
C GLU A 165 -20.52 -5.99 0.11
N LEU A 166 -19.52 -5.80 0.97
CA LEU A 166 -19.65 -5.17 2.28
C LEU A 166 -18.77 -3.91 2.45
N HIS A 167 -17.65 -3.83 1.74
CA HIS A 167 -16.59 -2.87 2.00
C HIS A 167 -16.21 -2.08 0.74
N VAL A 168 -15.65 -0.90 0.99
CA VAL A 168 -15.02 -0.03 0.00
C VAL A 168 -13.62 0.33 0.50
N VAL A 169 -12.62 0.26 -0.39
CA VAL A 169 -11.23 0.61 -0.06
C VAL A 169 -10.89 1.96 -0.68
N LEU A 170 -10.48 2.89 0.17
CA LEU A 170 -9.93 4.20 -0.20
C LEU A 170 -8.41 4.18 -0.04
N LEU A 171 -7.71 4.84 -0.97
CA LEU A 171 -6.26 5.01 -1.00
C LEU A 171 -5.86 6.47 -0.77
#